data_AF-A0A2E4FEC5-F1
#
_entry.id   AF-A0A2E4FEC5-F1
#
_cell.length_a   1.000
_cell.length_b   1.000
_cell.length_c   1.000
_cell.angle_alpha   90.00
_cell.angle_beta   90.00
_cell.angle_gamma   90.00
#
_symmetry.space_group_name_H-M   'P 1'
#
loop_
_entity.id
_entity.type
_entity.pdbx_description
1 polymer ?
#
loop_
_entity_poly.entity_id
_entity_poly.type
_entity_poly.pdbx_seq_one_letter_code
_entity_poly.pdbx_strand_id
1 'polypeptide(L)'
;MAARVAVSMLALTLFAQPEARGETEAIDCAERMAQHAGAWRALPPGTATRLKSAISGGEPELHLFEANLVCDEIDAVICTRPEGEGSCAHLLLSDPDRGCQGPVAGPYCVAWEDSLAPAELRQPILDRLKERAPRDVWMPVERSARASSSPDQARADAALWPMAVSLLALLILLGLGVALGRWTGAPLAARTGVPLAAGLLLAWFAPTISTWDLLGATALVCGACWLTGRREPLTYGLWARVIGVFLVCVVLLEGAVRLLLPTPPQSPPPQQARLVFTPEARESACRALYPKAYPDALPTMNNTKGRVVVHLGDSMVFGTGVSPGARFTQLLDQKSPDAHHLNAGFPGTGPDHHLSVLRAWLPSAKPDAVILYLYPGNDLLDMDRAYACCDHGPLLGAKLETRCQDPRWSFPMGALLARSPAPYPLRAASSHLHLAAHLSATFSRLTAALEPSLGDAAGTEEAEAAWDRYTGALGAIRDLAAEHQVTLTAVLLPTRVVLEPGAAPSHAQGVGDRMLKIAQQESLQVLDARPWITPLAQDGTYAHLFGDGVTWDEHLSEAGHRSLADWLFERL
;
A
#
# COMPACT_ATOMS: atom_id res chain seq x y z
N MET A 1 41.74 11.49 -1.46
CA MET A 1 41.07 12.50 -0.60
C MET A 1 39.68 12.88 -1.14
N ALA A 2 39.54 13.35 -2.39
CA ALA A 2 38.23 13.69 -2.98
C ALA A 2 37.20 12.54 -3.05
N ALA A 3 37.62 11.31 -3.32
CA ALA A 3 36.73 10.14 -3.28
C ALA A 3 36.24 9.80 -1.86
N ARG A 4 37.05 10.10 -0.82
CA ARG A 4 36.63 9.96 0.57
C ARG A 4 35.64 11.06 0.96
N VAL A 5 35.83 12.29 0.48
CA VAL A 5 34.90 13.42 0.73
C VAL A 5 33.56 13.21 0.02
N ALA A 6 33.54 12.67 -1.21
CA ALA A 6 32.29 12.39 -1.93
C ALA A 6 31.49 11.23 -1.30
N VAL A 7 32.17 10.17 -0.84
CA VAL A 7 31.53 9.06 -0.10
C VAL A 7 31.04 9.52 1.27
N SER A 8 31.78 10.38 1.97
CA SER A 8 31.35 10.96 3.24
C SER A 8 30.21 11.96 3.08
N MET A 9 30.15 12.76 2.01
CA MET A 9 29.02 13.67 1.76
C MET A 9 27.75 12.94 1.33
N LEU A 10 27.86 11.85 0.56
CA LEU A 10 26.72 11.01 0.21
C LEU A 10 26.17 10.26 1.43
N ALA A 11 27.05 9.82 2.35
CA ALA A 11 26.64 9.27 3.64
C ALA A 11 25.99 10.34 4.53
N LEU A 12 26.53 11.57 4.59
CA LEU A 12 25.93 12.67 5.36
C LEU A 12 24.57 13.13 4.81
N THR A 13 24.29 13.02 3.51
CA THR A 13 22.97 13.35 2.93
C THR A 13 21.96 12.20 3.01
N LEU A 14 22.42 10.95 3.14
CA LEU A 14 21.55 9.79 3.37
C LEU A 14 21.20 9.58 4.85
N PHE A 15 21.96 10.19 5.79
CA PHE A 15 21.78 10.01 7.24
C PHE A 15 21.56 11.30 8.04
N ALA A 16 21.52 12.48 7.41
CA ALA A 16 21.12 13.71 8.09
C ALA A 16 19.60 13.76 8.25
N GLN A 17 19.10 13.24 9.38
CA GLN A 17 17.84 13.72 9.91
C GLN A 17 18.02 15.19 10.31
N PRO A 18 17.04 16.06 10.05
CA PRO A 18 17.09 17.41 10.59
C PRO A 18 17.07 17.33 12.12
N GLU A 19 18.02 17.99 12.78
CA GLU A 19 17.99 18.23 14.21
C GLU A 19 16.69 18.99 14.55
N ALA A 20 15.67 18.23 14.94
CA ALA A 20 14.51 18.75 15.62
C ALA A 20 14.97 19.25 16.99
N ARG A 21 14.52 20.45 17.35
CA ARG A 21 14.75 21.05 18.67
C ARG A 21 14.17 20.12 19.75
N GLY A 22 15.02 19.76 20.71
CA GLY A 22 14.67 18.99 21.90
C GLY A 22 15.00 17.52 21.73
N GLU A 23 16.19 17.11 22.19
CA GLU A 23 16.50 15.69 22.44
C GLU A 23 15.51 15.15 23.48
N THR A 24 14.37 14.65 23.01
CA THR A 24 13.72 13.53 23.66
C THR A 24 14.56 12.32 23.29
N GLU A 25 15.10 11.61 24.28
CA GLU A 25 15.68 10.28 24.07
C GLU A 25 14.74 9.52 23.15
N ALA A 26 15.24 8.95 22.05
CA ALA A 26 14.44 8.09 21.20
C ALA A 26 13.96 6.92 22.05
N ILE A 27 12.74 7.04 22.58
CA ILE A 27 12.14 6.05 23.47
C ILE A 27 12.04 4.76 22.66
N ASP A 28 12.81 3.74 23.05
CA ASP A 28 12.65 2.40 22.52
C ASP A 28 11.30 1.86 23.02
N CYS A 29 10.26 2.09 22.21
CA CYS A 29 8.92 1.59 22.50
C CYS A 29 8.94 0.08 22.70
N ALA A 30 9.81 -0.68 22.04
CA ALA A 30 9.87 -2.13 22.23
C ALA A 30 10.40 -2.50 23.61
N GLU A 31 11.43 -1.80 24.11
CA GLU A 31 11.96 -2.02 25.46
C GLU A 31 10.97 -1.55 26.53
N ARG A 32 10.40 -0.34 26.39
CA ARG A 32 9.38 0.19 27.31
C ARG A 32 8.15 -0.72 27.34
N MET A 33 7.75 -1.25 26.18
CA MET A 33 6.69 -2.24 26.10
C MET A 33 7.11 -3.57 26.76
N ALA A 34 8.34 -4.05 26.58
CA ALA A 34 8.78 -5.31 27.18
C ALA A 34 8.71 -5.32 28.73
N GLN A 35 8.84 -4.15 29.37
CA GLN A 35 8.81 -4.02 30.83
C GLN A 35 7.41 -4.22 31.45
N HIS A 36 6.32 -4.19 30.67
CA HIS A 36 4.94 -4.23 31.18
C HIS A 36 4.11 -5.36 30.55
N ALA A 37 4.54 -6.60 30.76
CA ALA A 37 4.04 -7.77 30.03
C ALA A 37 2.59 -8.26 30.32
N GLY A 38 1.84 -7.61 31.21
CA GLY A 38 0.45 -7.97 31.56
C GLY A 38 -0.60 -7.36 30.60
N ALA A 39 -1.74 -8.07 30.42
CA ALA A 39 -2.93 -7.70 29.63
C ALA A 39 -2.81 -6.40 28.80
N TRP A 40 -2.31 -6.55 27.57
CA TRP A 40 -2.01 -5.43 26.69
C TRP A 40 -3.30 -4.82 26.18
N ARG A 41 -3.42 -3.49 26.32
CA ARG A 41 -4.37 -2.71 25.52
C ARG A 41 -3.62 -1.63 24.76
N ALA A 42 -4.06 -1.35 23.54
CA ALA A 42 -3.49 -0.34 22.65
C ALA A 42 -4.53 0.72 22.33
N LEU A 43 -4.03 1.90 21.96
CA LEU A 43 -4.84 3.01 21.49
C LEU A 43 -5.13 2.82 20.00
N PRO A 44 -6.41 2.77 19.58
CA PRO A 44 -6.75 2.64 18.17
C PRO A 44 -6.39 3.91 17.39
N PRO A 45 -6.26 3.81 16.05
CA PRO A 45 -6.20 4.98 15.18
C PRO A 45 -7.36 5.95 15.46
N GLY A 46 -7.07 7.25 15.42
CA GLY A 46 -8.06 8.30 15.68
C GLY A 46 -8.32 8.59 17.17
N THR A 47 -7.60 7.96 18.10
CA THR A 47 -7.70 8.27 19.54
C THR A 47 -7.50 9.76 19.83
N ALA A 48 -6.53 10.43 19.17
CA ALA A 48 -6.30 11.86 19.33
C ALA A 48 -7.54 12.70 18.96
N THR A 49 -8.25 12.32 17.90
CA THR A 49 -9.49 13.00 17.47
C THR A 49 -10.62 12.80 18.49
N ARG A 50 -10.76 11.59 19.05
CA ARG A 50 -11.75 11.31 20.11
C ARG A 50 -11.41 12.08 21.39
N LEU A 51 -10.14 12.13 21.75
CA LEU A 51 -9.65 12.91 22.89
C LEU A 51 -9.94 14.40 22.70
N LYS A 52 -9.71 14.94 21.50
CA LYS A 52 -10.05 16.33 21.15
C LYS A 52 -11.52 16.62 21.43
N SER A 53 -12.41 15.75 20.96
CA SER A 53 -13.86 15.88 21.20
C SER A 53 -14.23 15.76 22.69
N ALA A 54 -13.54 14.93 23.46
CA ALA A 54 -13.80 14.77 24.89
C ALA A 54 -13.38 16.00 25.69
N ILE A 55 -12.28 16.65 25.30
CA ILE A 55 -11.72 17.82 25.99
C ILE A 55 -12.41 19.13 25.62
N SER A 56 -12.86 19.31 24.37
CA SER A 56 -13.36 20.60 23.89
C SER A 56 -14.66 21.09 24.55
N GLY A 57 -14.77 22.41 24.75
CA GLY A 57 -15.96 23.12 25.26
C GLY A 57 -15.90 23.49 26.76
N GLY A 58 -17.05 23.67 27.42
CA GLY A 58 -17.19 23.87 28.89
C GLY A 58 -16.60 25.18 29.47
N GLU A 59 -16.70 25.36 30.79
CA GLU A 59 -16.03 26.47 31.52
C GLU A 59 -14.99 25.89 32.50
N PRO A 60 -13.71 26.34 32.46
CA PRO A 60 -13.12 27.21 31.43
C PRO A 60 -13.13 26.51 30.06
N GLU A 61 -13.22 27.23 28.95
CA GLU A 61 -13.12 26.62 27.63
C GLU A 61 -11.74 25.94 27.50
N LEU A 62 -11.69 24.67 27.09
CA LEU A 62 -10.42 23.95 26.88
C LEU A 62 -10.30 23.49 25.43
N HIS A 63 -9.08 23.50 24.95
CA HIS A 63 -8.71 23.07 23.60
C HIS A 63 -7.53 22.10 23.70
N LEU A 64 -7.66 20.95 23.05
CA LEU A 64 -6.51 20.08 22.81
C LEU A 64 -5.66 20.72 21.72
N PHE A 65 -4.50 21.26 22.10
CA PHE A 65 -3.56 21.91 21.20
C PHE A 65 -2.71 20.88 20.47
N GLU A 66 -2.13 19.95 21.22
CA GLU A 66 -1.26 18.89 20.70
C GLU A 66 -1.61 17.56 21.38
N ALA A 67 -1.51 16.47 20.62
CA ALA A 67 -1.68 15.11 21.11
C ALA A 67 -0.83 14.16 20.27
N ASN A 68 0.29 13.74 20.84
CA ASN A 68 1.23 12.82 20.22
C ASN A 68 1.06 11.44 20.84
N LEU A 69 0.91 10.42 19.99
CA LEU A 69 0.94 9.04 20.44
C LEU A 69 2.40 8.62 20.61
N VAL A 70 2.83 8.44 21.86
CA VAL A 70 4.18 7.99 22.19
C VAL A 70 4.08 6.57 22.74
N CYS A 71 4.40 5.60 21.87
CA CYS A 71 4.20 4.17 22.12
C CYS A 71 2.72 3.82 22.38
N ASP A 72 2.32 3.77 23.65
CA ASP A 72 0.97 3.45 24.13
C ASP A 72 0.45 4.50 25.14
N GLU A 73 1.07 5.67 25.15
CA GLU A 73 0.67 6.82 25.94
C GLU A 73 0.32 7.97 24.99
N ILE A 74 -0.52 8.90 25.46
CA ILE A 74 -0.81 10.14 24.74
C ILE A 74 -0.13 11.26 25.49
N ASP A 75 0.88 11.85 24.88
CA ASP A 75 1.45 13.12 25.31
C ASP A 75 0.57 14.26 24.79
N ALA A 76 -0.14 14.94 25.69
CA ALA A 76 -1.17 15.90 25.37
C ALA A 76 -0.91 17.27 25.99
N VAL A 77 -1.14 18.31 25.19
CA VAL A 77 -1.12 19.71 25.63
C VAL A 77 -2.54 20.27 25.53
N ILE A 78 -3.10 20.67 26.67
CA ILE A 78 -4.46 21.22 26.77
C ILE A 78 -4.39 22.67 27.24
N CYS A 79 -4.98 23.59 26.48
CA CYS A 79 -4.93 25.03 26.73
C CYS A 79 -6.31 25.66 26.88
N THR A 80 -6.40 26.80 27.56
CA THR A 80 -7.67 27.55 27.71
C THR A 80 -8.05 28.39 26.49
N ARG A 81 -7.16 28.49 25.50
CA ARG A 81 -7.43 29.13 24.21
C ARG A 81 -6.91 28.24 23.08
N PRO A 82 -7.46 28.38 21.86
CA PRO A 82 -6.93 27.69 20.69
C PRO A 82 -5.48 28.14 20.38
N GLU A 83 -4.80 27.37 19.52
CA GLU A 83 -3.44 27.66 19.03
C GLU A 83 -2.34 27.70 20.10
N GLY A 84 -2.57 27.08 21.26
CA GLY A 84 -1.56 26.96 22.31
C GLY A 84 -1.42 28.22 23.17
N GLU A 85 -2.40 29.12 23.10
CA GLU A 85 -2.43 30.32 23.92
C GLU A 85 -3.10 30.11 25.28
N GLY A 86 -2.85 31.03 26.22
CA GLY A 86 -3.47 31.04 27.54
C GLY A 86 -2.76 30.15 28.55
N SER A 87 -3.53 29.62 29.50
CA SER A 87 -3.04 28.66 30.50
C SER A 87 -3.06 27.28 29.85
N CYS A 88 -1.91 26.62 29.76
CA CYS A 88 -1.78 25.27 29.22
C CYS A 88 -1.35 24.29 30.29
N ALA A 89 -1.76 23.03 30.14
CA ALA A 89 -1.31 21.92 30.96
C ALA A 89 -0.77 20.81 30.05
N HIS A 90 0.43 20.33 30.39
CA HIS A 90 1.08 19.18 29.77
C HIS A 90 0.77 17.95 30.62
N LEU A 91 0.26 16.91 29.97
CA LEU A 91 -0.13 15.68 30.65
C LEU A 91 0.07 14.47 29.76
N LEU A 92 0.44 13.38 30.42
CA LEU A 92 0.59 12.07 29.82
C LEU A 92 -0.64 11.23 30.20
N LEU A 93 -1.35 10.73 29.19
CA LEU A 93 -2.48 9.84 29.34
C LEU A 93 -2.04 8.40 29.07
N SER A 94 -2.17 7.54 30.07
CA SER A 94 -1.78 6.13 29.97
C SER A 94 -2.89 5.19 30.41
N ASP A 95 -2.69 3.89 30.18
CA ASP A 95 -3.64 2.85 30.56
C ASP A 95 -3.64 2.66 32.09
N PRO A 96 -4.77 2.89 32.81
CA PRO A 96 -4.84 2.74 34.26
C PRO A 96 -4.58 1.30 34.75
N ASP A 97 -4.77 0.28 33.91
CA ASP A 97 -4.54 -1.13 34.29
C ASP A 97 -3.03 -1.45 34.39
N ARG A 98 -2.15 -0.53 33.98
CA ARG A 98 -0.68 -0.64 34.11
C ARG A 98 -0.14 -0.14 35.45
N GLY A 99 -1.01 0.36 36.31
CA GLY A 99 -0.64 1.03 37.54
C GLY A 99 -0.56 2.53 37.32
N CYS A 100 -1.48 3.25 37.95
CA CYS A 100 -1.60 4.69 37.79
C CYS A 100 -0.89 5.43 38.92
N GLN A 101 0.07 6.30 38.58
CA GLN A 101 0.72 7.19 39.55
C GLN A 101 -0.08 8.47 39.82
N GLY A 102 -0.97 8.85 38.88
CA GLY A 102 -1.84 10.02 38.99
C GLY A 102 -3.31 9.69 39.27
N PRO A 103 -4.22 10.67 39.16
CA PRO A 103 -5.65 10.41 39.19
C PRO A 103 -6.11 9.64 37.95
N VAL A 104 -7.04 8.70 38.13
CA VAL A 104 -7.76 8.05 37.03
C VAL A 104 -8.96 8.91 36.65
N ALA A 105 -9.06 9.32 35.39
CA ALA A 105 -10.15 10.10 34.84
C ALA A 105 -10.70 9.43 33.57
N GLY A 106 -11.87 8.81 33.71
CA GLY A 106 -12.48 8.03 32.63
C GLY A 106 -11.64 6.79 32.33
N PRO A 107 -11.27 6.54 31.06
CA PRO A 107 -10.42 5.42 30.70
C PRO A 107 -8.93 5.70 30.94
N TYR A 108 -8.52 6.91 31.35
CA TYR A 108 -7.11 7.30 31.39
C TYR A 108 -6.57 7.36 32.81
N CYS A 109 -5.33 6.92 32.98
CA CYS A 109 -4.45 7.42 34.02
C CYS A 109 -3.86 8.76 33.58
N VAL A 110 -3.99 9.80 34.41
CA VAL A 110 -3.52 11.15 34.06
C VAL A 110 -2.29 11.50 34.89
N ALA A 111 -1.12 11.53 34.26
CA ALA A 111 0.10 12.04 34.88
C ALA A 111 0.34 13.48 34.42
N TRP A 112 0.58 14.38 35.37
CA TRP A 112 0.87 15.78 35.08
C TRP A 112 2.38 15.96 35.01
N GLU A 113 2.86 16.73 34.04
CA GLU A 113 4.24 17.19 34.08
C GLU A 113 4.31 18.34 35.10
N ASP A 114 4.72 18.00 36.33
CA ASP A 114 4.46 18.76 37.57
C ASP A 114 4.92 20.23 37.56
N SER A 115 5.79 20.64 36.63
CA SER A 115 6.24 22.03 36.48
C SER A 115 5.34 22.91 35.60
N LEU A 116 4.36 22.35 34.88
CA LEU A 116 3.67 23.06 33.78
C LEU A 116 2.15 23.10 33.87
N ALA A 117 1.50 22.46 34.85
CA ALA A 117 0.03 22.41 34.92
C ALA A 117 -0.54 23.37 35.99
N PRO A 118 -1.18 24.50 35.59
CA PRO A 118 -1.88 25.40 36.51
C PRO A 118 -2.95 24.65 37.31
N ALA A 119 -3.03 24.94 38.61
CA ALA A 119 -3.94 24.24 39.52
C ALA A 119 -5.41 24.39 39.09
N GLU A 120 -5.77 25.52 38.49
CA GLU A 120 -7.11 25.81 37.98
C GLU A 120 -7.54 24.91 36.81
N LEU A 121 -6.61 24.28 36.07
CA LEU A 121 -6.94 23.43 34.92
C LEU A 121 -7.09 21.95 35.28
N ARG A 122 -6.52 21.52 36.42
CA ARG A 122 -6.47 20.10 36.78
C ARG A 122 -7.87 19.50 36.91
N GLN A 123 -8.74 20.13 37.68
CA GLN A 123 -10.09 19.59 37.93
C GLN A 123 -10.97 19.61 36.67
N PRO A 124 -11.06 20.71 35.89
CA PRO A 124 -11.84 20.71 34.64
C PRO A 124 -11.43 19.67 33.61
N ILE A 125 -10.12 19.40 33.47
CA ILE A 125 -9.60 18.37 32.56
C ILE A 125 -10.03 16.98 33.06
N LEU A 126 -9.85 16.68 34.35
CA LEU A 126 -10.23 15.39 34.94
C LEU A 126 -11.74 15.13 34.81
N ASP A 127 -12.56 16.14 35.06
CA ASP A 127 -14.02 16.01 34.95
C ASP A 127 -14.44 15.68 33.52
N ARG A 128 -13.83 16.32 32.50
CA ARG A 128 -14.15 16.03 31.09
C ARG A 128 -13.68 14.67 30.62
N LEU A 129 -12.47 14.28 30.98
CA LEU A 129 -11.97 12.95 30.68
C LEU A 129 -12.88 11.89 31.33
N LYS A 130 -13.35 12.14 32.55
CA LYS A 130 -14.27 11.25 33.25
C LYS A 130 -15.67 11.18 32.62
N GLU A 131 -16.21 12.31 32.19
CA GLU A 131 -17.59 12.40 31.69
C GLU A 131 -17.73 12.07 30.20
N ARG A 132 -16.73 12.44 29.39
CA ARG A 132 -16.86 12.49 27.93
C ARG A 132 -15.91 11.56 27.18
N ALA A 133 -14.86 11.05 27.82
CA ALA A 133 -13.97 10.12 27.13
C ALA A 133 -14.68 8.78 26.88
N PRO A 134 -14.53 8.19 25.67
CA PRO A 134 -15.08 6.88 25.38
C PRO A 134 -14.50 5.82 26.32
N ARG A 135 -15.31 4.88 26.82
CA ARG A 135 -14.82 3.81 27.71
C ARG A 135 -14.00 2.75 26.97
N ASP A 136 -14.14 2.69 25.65
CA ASP A 136 -13.51 1.74 24.71
C ASP A 136 -12.23 2.29 24.06
N VAL A 137 -11.61 3.32 24.65
CA VAL A 137 -10.35 3.89 24.14
C VAL A 137 -9.21 2.86 24.14
N TRP A 138 -9.20 1.93 25.09
CA TRP A 138 -8.16 0.90 25.21
C TRP A 138 -8.66 -0.41 24.62
N MET A 139 -8.12 -0.80 23.46
CA MET A 139 -8.47 -2.06 22.81
C MET A 139 -7.53 -3.18 23.28
N PRO A 140 -8.05 -4.33 23.76
CA PRO A 140 -7.20 -5.46 24.09
C PRO A 140 -6.40 -5.89 22.86
N VAL A 141 -5.08 -5.91 23.01
CA VAL A 141 -4.18 -6.53 22.04
C VAL A 141 -4.09 -7.99 22.43
N GLU A 142 -4.84 -8.84 21.73
CA GLU A 142 -4.55 -10.26 21.77
C GLU A 142 -3.10 -10.43 21.30
N ARG A 143 -2.21 -10.81 22.23
CA ARG A 143 -0.93 -11.39 21.85
C ARG A 143 -1.26 -12.65 21.08
N SER A 144 -1.32 -12.54 19.75
CA SER A 144 -1.14 -13.70 18.89
C SER A 144 0.12 -14.39 19.38
N ALA A 145 -0.05 -15.56 19.99
CA ALA A 145 1.00 -16.26 20.71
C ALA A 145 2.21 -16.34 19.80
N ARG A 146 3.30 -15.60 20.13
CA ARG A 146 4.53 -15.47 19.33
C ARG A 146 4.28 -15.72 17.85
N ALA A 147 4.09 -14.66 17.07
CA ALA A 147 4.52 -14.71 15.68
C ALA A 147 6.00 -15.15 15.69
N SER A 148 6.24 -16.46 15.62
CA SER A 148 7.49 -17.04 15.15
C SER A 148 7.80 -16.24 13.92
N SER A 149 8.89 -15.46 13.96
CA SER A 149 9.43 -14.64 12.87
C SER A 149 8.59 -14.83 11.61
N SER A 150 7.61 -13.94 11.39
CA SER A 150 6.69 -14.07 10.26
C SER A 150 7.52 -14.47 9.03
N PRO A 151 7.06 -15.37 8.15
CA PRO A 151 7.73 -15.63 6.88
C PRO A 151 8.17 -14.36 6.16
N ASP A 152 7.51 -13.22 6.40
CA ASP A 152 7.87 -11.90 5.88
C ASP A 152 9.12 -11.27 6.52
N GLN A 153 9.43 -11.55 7.79
CA GLN A 153 10.67 -11.09 8.45
C GLN A 153 11.88 -11.91 7.99
N ALA A 154 11.72 -13.23 7.84
CA ALA A 154 12.73 -14.09 7.22
C ALA A 154 12.94 -13.75 5.73
N ARG A 155 11.89 -13.33 5.01
CA ARG A 155 11.99 -12.78 3.65
C ARG A 155 12.66 -11.41 3.60
N ALA A 156 12.45 -10.55 4.59
CA ALA A 156 13.13 -9.26 4.69
C ALA A 156 14.66 -9.45 4.87
N ASP A 157 15.07 -10.37 5.75
CA ASP A 157 16.50 -10.70 5.92
C ASP A 157 17.10 -11.36 4.68
N ALA A 158 16.33 -12.20 3.97
CA ALA A 158 16.73 -12.78 2.69
C ALA A 158 16.82 -11.73 1.56
N ALA A 159 16.07 -10.62 1.63
CA ALA A 159 16.10 -9.54 0.64
C ALA A 159 17.28 -8.56 0.81
N LEU A 160 17.91 -8.53 1.99
CA LEU A 160 19.10 -7.71 2.24
C LEU A 160 20.33 -8.20 1.45
N TRP A 161 20.45 -9.51 1.21
CA TRP A 161 21.56 -10.08 0.44
C TRP A 161 21.57 -9.65 -1.04
N PRO A 162 20.47 -9.77 -1.81
CA PRO A 162 20.38 -9.23 -3.16
C PRO A 162 20.67 -7.73 -3.24
N MET A 163 20.25 -6.96 -2.25
CA MET A 163 20.50 -5.52 -2.17
C MET A 163 22.00 -5.23 -1.94
N ALA A 164 22.63 -5.90 -0.97
CA ALA A 164 24.06 -5.78 -0.71
C ALA A 164 24.89 -6.19 -1.91
N VAL A 165 24.50 -7.28 -2.60
CA VAL A 165 25.17 -7.76 -3.82
C VAL A 165 25.00 -6.76 -4.96
N SER A 166 23.81 -6.20 -5.16
CA SER A 166 23.54 -5.24 -6.25
C SER A 166 24.25 -3.90 -6.00
N LEU A 167 24.25 -3.41 -4.76
CA LEU A 167 24.96 -2.19 -4.37
C LEU A 167 26.48 -2.38 -4.48
N LEU A 168 27.00 -3.52 -4.02
CA LEU A 168 28.41 -3.88 -4.15
C LEU A 168 28.81 -4.02 -5.63
N ALA A 169 27.98 -4.66 -6.46
CA ALA A 169 28.19 -4.76 -7.90
C ALA A 169 28.22 -3.37 -8.55
N LEU A 170 27.29 -2.47 -8.17
CA LEU A 170 27.27 -1.11 -8.68
C LEU A 170 28.53 -0.32 -8.27
N LEU A 171 28.96 -0.43 -7.01
CA LEU A 171 30.17 0.21 -6.50
C LEU A 171 31.44 -0.35 -7.15
N ILE A 172 31.50 -1.66 -7.38
CA ILE A 172 32.57 -2.33 -8.12
C ILE A 172 32.59 -1.85 -9.58
N LEU A 173 31.43 -1.75 -10.24
CA LEU A 173 31.32 -1.21 -11.61
C LEU A 173 31.71 0.27 -11.68
N LEU A 174 31.35 1.08 -10.69
CA LEU A 174 31.78 2.48 -10.57
C LEU A 174 33.31 2.57 -10.38
N GLY A 175 33.86 1.76 -9.48
CA GLY A 175 35.31 1.67 -9.23
C GLY A 175 36.10 1.19 -10.44
N LEU A 176 35.62 0.13 -11.11
CA LEU A 176 36.18 -0.40 -12.36
C LEU A 176 36.06 0.62 -13.49
N GLY A 177 34.94 1.31 -13.62
CA GLY A 177 34.73 2.35 -14.63
C GLY A 177 35.71 3.52 -14.47
N VAL A 178 35.89 4.00 -13.24
CA VAL A 178 36.88 5.05 -12.91
C VAL A 178 38.31 4.56 -13.13
N ALA A 179 38.62 3.31 -12.75
CA ALA A 179 39.93 2.70 -12.96
C ALA A 179 40.22 2.50 -14.45
N LEU A 180 39.32 1.89 -15.22
CA LEU A 180 39.43 1.67 -16.66
C LEU A 180 39.51 2.99 -17.44
N GLY A 181 38.73 4.00 -17.05
CA GLY A 181 38.75 5.33 -17.65
C GLY A 181 40.10 6.04 -17.51
N ARG A 182 40.80 5.81 -16.38
CA ARG A 182 42.14 6.34 -16.12
C ARG A 182 43.28 5.48 -16.67
N TRP A 183 43.09 4.17 -16.74
CA TRP A 183 44.18 3.22 -16.96
C TRP A 183 44.28 2.69 -18.39
N THR A 184 43.23 2.84 -19.20
CA THR A 184 43.22 2.28 -20.57
C THR A 184 43.09 3.39 -21.60
N GLY A 185 43.84 3.33 -22.70
CA GLY A 185 43.55 4.06 -23.93
C GLY A 185 42.28 3.57 -24.64
N ALA A 186 41.38 2.89 -23.92
CA ALA A 186 40.16 2.31 -24.48
C ALA A 186 39.29 3.40 -25.11
N PRO A 187 38.71 3.12 -26.28
CA PRO A 187 37.81 4.07 -26.94
C PRO A 187 36.62 4.35 -26.04
N LEU A 188 36.07 5.57 -26.15
CA LEU A 188 34.93 6.00 -25.35
C LEU A 188 33.76 5.01 -25.40
N ALA A 189 33.53 4.40 -26.57
CA ALA A 189 32.51 3.38 -26.79
C ALA A 189 32.64 2.18 -25.84
N ALA A 190 33.86 1.73 -25.52
CA ALA A 190 34.04 0.61 -24.59
C ALA A 190 33.77 1.04 -23.13
N ARG A 191 34.13 2.28 -22.78
CA ARG A 191 33.98 2.83 -21.42
C ARG A 191 32.52 3.08 -21.03
N THR A 192 31.67 3.39 -22.00
CA THR A 192 30.23 3.58 -21.77
C THR A 192 29.41 2.34 -22.14
N GLY A 193 29.86 1.57 -23.13
CA GLY A 193 29.16 0.37 -23.60
C GLY A 193 29.14 -0.76 -22.57
N VAL A 194 30.24 -1.01 -21.86
CA VAL A 194 30.30 -2.10 -20.87
C VAL A 194 29.38 -1.83 -19.66
N PRO A 195 29.42 -0.65 -19.00
CA PRO A 195 28.48 -0.36 -17.92
C PRO A 195 27.03 -0.34 -18.41
N LEU A 196 26.76 0.18 -19.61
CA LEU A 196 25.41 0.18 -20.19
C LEU A 196 24.88 -1.25 -20.37
N ALA A 197 25.69 -2.14 -20.96
CA ALA A 197 25.32 -3.54 -21.13
C ALA A 197 25.13 -4.24 -19.77
N ALA A 198 26.01 -4.00 -18.81
CA ALA A 198 25.88 -4.55 -17.45
C ALA A 198 24.61 -4.05 -16.75
N GLY A 199 24.28 -2.76 -16.87
CA GLY A 199 23.06 -2.17 -16.33
C GLY A 199 21.78 -2.75 -16.92
N LEU A 200 21.74 -2.93 -18.24
CA LEU A 200 20.63 -3.59 -18.93
C LEU A 200 20.47 -5.06 -18.54
N LEU A 201 21.59 -5.78 -18.39
CA LEU A 201 21.58 -7.16 -17.90
C LEU A 201 21.07 -7.22 -16.45
N LEU A 202 21.53 -6.32 -15.57
CA LEU A 202 21.04 -6.25 -14.19
C LEU A 202 19.55 -5.93 -14.14
N ALA A 203 19.06 -5.00 -14.97
CA ALA A 203 17.64 -4.71 -15.07
C ALA A 203 16.82 -5.94 -15.49
N TRP A 204 17.38 -6.78 -16.35
CA TRP A 204 16.75 -8.02 -16.76
C TRP A 204 16.74 -9.11 -15.67
N PHE A 205 17.84 -9.26 -14.92
CA PHE A 205 18.00 -10.34 -13.94
C PHE A 205 17.59 -9.97 -12.51
N ALA A 206 17.40 -8.69 -12.20
CA ALA A 206 16.99 -8.21 -10.88
C ALA A 206 15.66 -7.45 -10.95
N PRO A 207 14.54 -8.13 -11.29
CA PRO A 207 13.22 -7.49 -11.39
C PRO A 207 12.71 -6.93 -10.06
N THR A 208 13.36 -7.29 -8.95
CA THR A 208 13.08 -6.74 -7.63
C THR A 208 13.69 -5.36 -7.41
N ILE A 209 14.53 -4.83 -8.30
CA ILE A 209 15.01 -3.43 -8.23
C ILE A 209 14.32 -2.67 -9.36
N SER A 210 13.91 -1.42 -9.10
CA SER A 210 13.32 -0.60 -10.17
C SER A 210 14.25 -0.55 -11.37
N THR A 211 13.71 -0.88 -12.54
CA THR A 211 14.43 -0.79 -13.81
C THR A 211 14.97 0.62 -14.02
N TRP A 212 14.20 1.63 -13.61
CA TRP A 212 14.59 3.04 -13.71
C TRP A 212 15.73 3.41 -12.77
N ASP A 213 15.79 2.80 -11.58
CA ASP A 213 16.91 2.98 -10.66
C ASP A 213 18.20 2.37 -11.23
N LEU A 214 18.12 1.18 -11.81
CA LEU A 214 19.26 0.52 -12.46
C LEU A 214 19.74 1.30 -13.68
N LEU A 215 18.82 1.79 -14.52
CA LEU A 215 19.15 2.62 -15.67
C LEU A 215 19.75 3.97 -15.24
N GLY A 216 19.18 4.61 -14.23
CA GLY A 216 19.70 5.87 -13.68
C GLY A 216 21.11 5.70 -13.10
N ALA A 217 21.33 4.66 -12.30
CA ALA A 217 22.64 4.34 -11.75
C ALA A 217 23.66 4.02 -12.85
N THR A 218 23.25 3.29 -13.88
CA THR A 218 24.07 2.98 -15.05
C THR A 218 24.45 4.24 -15.82
N ALA A 219 23.51 5.17 -16.02
CA ALA A 219 23.76 6.45 -16.66
C ALA A 219 24.77 7.28 -15.85
N LEU A 220 24.69 7.28 -14.51
CA LEU A 220 25.65 7.94 -13.63
C LEU A 220 27.05 7.33 -13.77
N VAL A 221 27.16 6.00 -13.81
CA VAL A 221 28.44 5.29 -14.03
C VAL A 221 29.03 5.66 -15.40
N CYS A 222 28.23 5.62 -16.46
CA CYS A 222 28.65 6.01 -17.81
C CYS A 222 29.12 7.46 -17.86
N GLY A 223 28.39 8.38 -17.20
CA GLY A 223 28.78 9.78 -17.07
C GLY A 223 30.10 9.94 -16.35
N ALA A 224 30.31 9.26 -15.22
CA ALA A 224 31.57 9.27 -14.48
C ALA A 224 32.74 8.72 -15.32
N CYS A 225 32.53 7.64 -16.08
CA CYS A 225 33.52 7.08 -16.99
C CYS A 225 33.89 8.05 -18.12
N TRP A 226 32.89 8.73 -18.71
CA TRP A 226 33.11 9.75 -19.74
C TRP A 226 33.92 10.94 -19.21
N LEU A 227 33.55 11.44 -18.02
CA LEU A 227 34.20 12.59 -17.39
C LEU A 227 35.64 12.29 -16.96
N THR A 228 35.87 11.13 -16.34
CA THR A 228 37.21 10.73 -15.89
C THR A 228 38.14 10.34 -17.03
N GLY A 229 37.58 10.03 -18.21
CA GLY A 229 38.32 9.74 -19.43
C GLY A 229 38.87 10.98 -20.15
N ARG A 230 38.50 12.20 -19.74
CA ARG A 230 39.04 13.45 -20.29
C ARG A 230 40.45 13.69 -19.73
N ARG A 231 41.39 14.04 -20.61
CA ARG A 231 42.79 14.31 -20.25
C ARG A 231 42.98 15.57 -19.40
N GLU A 232 42.07 16.53 -19.50
CA GLU A 232 42.12 17.73 -18.68
C GLU A 232 41.40 17.51 -17.35
N PRO A 233 42.06 17.74 -16.20
CA PRO A 233 41.41 17.66 -14.91
C PRO A 233 40.30 18.71 -14.87
N LEU A 234 39.06 18.26 -14.76
CA LEU A 234 37.95 19.12 -14.38
C LEU A 234 38.32 19.81 -13.06
N THR A 235 38.48 21.12 -13.09
CA THR A 235 38.82 21.89 -11.90
C THR A 235 37.67 21.80 -10.90
N TYR A 236 37.97 21.73 -9.60
CA TYR A 236 36.96 21.72 -8.54
C TYR A 236 35.95 22.87 -8.67
N GLY A 237 36.39 24.02 -9.21
CA GLY A 237 35.54 25.17 -9.48
C GLY A 237 34.44 24.91 -10.50
N LEU A 238 34.66 24.05 -11.51
CA LEU A 238 33.60 23.72 -12.47
C LEU A 238 32.51 22.86 -11.82
N TRP A 239 32.90 21.87 -11.02
CA TRP A 239 31.94 21.03 -10.30
C TRP A 239 31.11 21.82 -9.30
N ALA A 240 31.75 22.68 -8.52
CA ALA A 240 31.05 23.57 -7.58
C ALA A 240 30.05 24.49 -8.31
N ARG A 241 30.40 25.02 -9.49
CA ARG A 241 29.48 25.82 -10.32
C ARG A 241 28.32 25.00 -10.86
N VAL A 242 28.56 23.80 -11.38
CA VAL A 242 27.49 22.94 -11.90
C VAL A 242 26.52 22.55 -10.79
N ILE A 243 27.03 22.12 -9.64
CA ILE A 243 26.20 21.78 -8.47
C ILE A 243 25.45 23.02 -7.97
N GLY A 244 26.13 24.16 -7.84
CA GLY A 244 25.51 25.41 -7.40
C GLY A 244 24.39 25.86 -8.34
N VAL A 245 24.61 25.86 -9.65
CA VAL A 245 23.59 26.18 -10.66
C VAL A 245 22.43 25.20 -10.58
N PHE A 246 22.69 23.90 -10.47
CA PHE A 246 21.66 22.88 -10.33
C PHE A 246 20.78 23.13 -9.11
N LEU A 247 21.38 23.38 -7.94
CA LEU A 247 20.65 23.66 -6.69
C LEU A 247 19.78 24.93 -6.82
N VAL A 248 20.33 26.01 -7.40
CA VAL A 248 19.58 27.24 -7.66
C VAL A 248 18.39 26.98 -8.58
N CYS A 249 18.58 26.21 -9.66
CA CYS A 249 17.49 25.84 -10.56
C CYS A 249 16.41 25.03 -9.85
N VAL A 250 16.77 24.05 -9.01
CA VAL A 250 15.80 23.24 -8.24
C VAL A 250 14.99 24.13 -7.30
N VAL A 251 15.63 25.06 -6.58
CA VAL A 251 14.92 26.00 -5.68
C VAL A 251 13.98 26.92 -6.45
N LEU A 252 14.41 27.48 -7.58
CA LEU A 252 13.57 28.34 -8.42
C LEU A 252 12.38 27.58 -9.01
N LEU A 253 12.60 26.34 -9.47
CA LEU A 253 11.54 25.49 -10.01
C LEU A 253 10.56 25.05 -8.92
N GLU A 254 11.04 24.70 -7.72
CA GLU A 254 10.18 24.39 -6.58
C GLU A 254 9.29 25.59 -6.21
N GLY A 255 9.87 26.79 -6.16
CA GLY A 255 9.12 28.02 -5.93
C GLY A 255 8.07 28.27 -7.02
N ALA A 256 8.43 28.12 -8.29
CA ALA A 256 7.51 28.26 -9.42
C ALA A 256 6.37 27.23 -9.37
N VAL A 257 6.67 25.96 -9.06
CA VAL A 257 5.66 24.90 -8.93
C VAL A 257 4.66 25.20 -7.82
N ARG A 258 5.14 25.65 -6.64
CA ARG A 258 4.26 26.03 -5.53
C ARG A 258 3.35 27.21 -5.85
N LEU A 259 3.82 28.14 -6.70
CA LEU A 259 3.07 29.34 -7.08
C LEU A 259 2.10 29.10 -8.23
N LEU A 260 2.46 28.25 -9.19
CA LEU A 260 1.77 28.14 -10.48
C LEU A 260 0.95 26.86 -10.65
N LEU A 261 1.29 25.79 -9.94
CA LEU A 261 0.62 24.49 -10.06
C LEU A 261 -0.27 24.21 -8.85
N PRO A 262 -1.33 23.41 -9.01
CA PRO A 262 -2.12 22.94 -7.87
C PRO A 262 -1.24 22.12 -6.92
N THR A 263 -1.72 21.95 -5.69
CA THR A 263 -1.14 21.02 -4.72
C THR A 263 -0.94 19.66 -5.40
N PRO A 264 0.28 19.09 -5.36
CA PRO A 264 0.55 17.82 -6.02
C PRO A 264 -0.33 16.71 -5.43
N PRO A 265 -0.57 15.63 -6.19
CA PRO A 265 -1.19 14.43 -5.63
C PRO A 265 -0.36 13.92 -4.44
N GLN A 266 -1.05 13.37 -3.44
CA GLN A 266 -0.38 12.78 -2.28
C GLN A 266 0.62 11.72 -2.75
N SER A 267 1.86 11.87 -2.31
CA SER A 267 2.91 10.91 -2.57
C SER A 267 3.06 9.97 -1.38
N PRO A 268 3.42 8.69 -1.60
CA PRO A 268 3.75 7.79 -0.52
C PRO A 268 4.77 8.41 0.44
N PRO A 269 4.65 8.20 1.76
CA PRO A 269 5.64 8.69 2.71
C PRO A 269 7.03 8.08 2.40
N PRO A 270 8.14 8.76 2.75
CA PRO A 270 9.47 8.36 2.31
C PRO A 270 9.87 6.96 2.79
N GLN A 271 9.30 6.46 3.89
CA GLN A 271 9.49 5.08 4.37
C GLN A 271 8.93 4.02 3.40
N GLN A 272 8.00 4.40 2.51
CA GLN A 272 7.47 3.55 1.45
C GLN A 272 8.29 3.66 0.15
N ALA A 273 9.22 4.62 0.05
CA ALA A 273 10.19 4.65 -1.03
C ALA A 273 11.21 3.52 -0.81
N ARG A 274 10.90 2.31 -1.26
CA ARG A 274 11.83 1.16 -1.20
C ARG A 274 12.67 1.08 -2.46
N LEU A 275 13.94 0.68 -2.36
CA LEU A 275 14.77 0.38 -3.54
C LEU A 275 14.43 -0.99 -4.13
N VAL A 276 14.05 -1.92 -3.24
CA VAL A 276 13.63 -3.28 -3.57
C VAL A 276 12.11 -3.37 -3.54
N PHE A 277 11.53 -3.94 -4.59
CA PHE A 277 10.12 -4.13 -4.78
C PHE A 277 9.80 -5.61 -4.89
N THR A 278 8.64 -5.96 -4.38
CA THR A 278 7.99 -7.21 -4.74
C THR A 278 7.57 -7.12 -6.21
N PRO A 279 7.64 -8.23 -6.98
CA PRO A 279 6.93 -8.33 -8.26
C PRO A 279 5.48 -7.83 -8.10
N GLU A 280 4.86 -7.31 -9.16
CA GLU A 280 3.48 -6.83 -9.03
C GLU A 280 2.56 -7.95 -8.51
N ALA A 281 1.46 -7.54 -7.91
CA ALA A 281 0.49 -8.48 -7.37
C ALA A 281 -0.05 -9.45 -8.45
N ARG A 282 -0.01 -9.07 -9.73
CA ARG A 282 -0.40 -9.94 -10.85
C ARG A 282 0.55 -11.11 -11.03
N GLU A 283 1.87 -10.93 -10.85
CA GLU A 283 2.81 -12.05 -10.86
C GLU A 283 2.61 -12.98 -9.67
N SER A 284 2.19 -12.47 -8.50
CA SER A 284 1.77 -13.36 -7.42
C SER A 284 0.47 -14.11 -7.75
N ALA A 285 -0.48 -13.46 -8.44
CA ALA A 285 -1.75 -14.04 -8.88
C ALA A 285 -1.56 -15.20 -9.87
N CYS A 286 -0.49 -15.16 -10.67
CA CYS A 286 -0.12 -16.24 -11.58
C CYS A 286 0.09 -17.58 -10.87
N ARG A 287 0.57 -17.59 -9.62
CA ARG A 287 0.84 -18.85 -8.91
C ARG A 287 -0.43 -19.67 -8.69
N ALA A 288 -1.56 -18.99 -8.44
CA ALA A 288 -2.86 -19.62 -8.23
C ALA A 288 -3.41 -20.32 -9.48
N LEU A 289 -2.94 -19.95 -10.67
CA LEU A 289 -3.37 -20.57 -11.93
C LEU A 289 -2.71 -21.94 -12.17
N TYR A 290 -1.60 -22.22 -11.49
CA TYR A 290 -0.79 -23.42 -11.74
C TYR A 290 -0.52 -24.21 -10.45
N PRO A 291 -1.56 -24.76 -9.78
CA PRO A 291 -1.41 -25.45 -8.50
C PRO A 291 -0.47 -26.67 -8.55
N LYS A 292 -0.24 -27.26 -9.73
CA LYS A 292 0.76 -28.32 -9.91
C LYS A 292 2.20 -27.82 -9.76
N ALA A 293 2.48 -26.61 -10.25
CA ALA A 293 3.80 -25.98 -10.16
C ALA A 293 3.98 -25.23 -8.83
N TYR A 294 2.88 -24.72 -8.26
CA TYR A 294 2.85 -23.95 -7.02
C TYR A 294 1.79 -24.50 -6.07
N PRO A 295 2.03 -25.67 -5.46
CA PRO A 295 1.03 -26.31 -4.59
C PRO A 295 0.71 -25.49 -3.34
N ASP A 296 1.61 -24.60 -2.93
CA ASP A 296 1.43 -23.67 -1.82
C ASP A 296 0.53 -22.46 -2.15
N ALA A 297 0.15 -22.28 -3.41
CA ALA A 297 -0.79 -21.24 -3.81
C ALA A 297 -2.25 -21.61 -3.48
N LEU A 298 -2.55 -22.89 -3.28
CA LEU A 298 -3.82 -23.34 -2.73
C LEU A 298 -3.77 -23.22 -1.21
N PRO A 299 -4.70 -22.51 -0.56
CA PRO A 299 -4.80 -22.52 0.89
C PRO A 299 -4.96 -23.96 1.40
N THR A 300 -4.35 -24.26 2.53
CA THR A 300 -4.48 -25.58 3.16
C THR A 300 -5.95 -25.85 3.48
N MET A 301 -6.52 -26.85 2.82
CA MET A 301 -7.89 -27.30 3.06
C MET A 301 -8.01 -27.89 4.47
N ASN A 302 -8.90 -27.35 5.29
CA ASN A 302 -9.29 -28.04 6.52
C ASN A 302 -10.48 -28.97 6.26
N ASN A 303 -10.20 -30.23 5.92
CA ASN A 303 -11.21 -31.24 5.59
C ASN A 303 -12.12 -31.64 6.78
N THR A 304 -11.95 -31.06 7.97
CA THR A 304 -12.85 -31.33 9.10
C THR A 304 -14.16 -30.54 9.02
N LYS A 305 -14.18 -29.42 8.28
CA LYS A 305 -15.41 -28.65 8.03
C LYS A 305 -16.13 -29.23 6.82
N GLY A 306 -17.45 -29.42 6.92
CA GLY A 306 -18.23 -30.21 5.96
C GLY A 306 -18.45 -29.52 4.61
N ARG A 307 -18.58 -28.19 4.60
CA ARG A 307 -18.82 -27.38 3.40
C ARG A 307 -17.57 -26.56 3.04
N VAL A 308 -17.24 -26.42 1.76
CA VAL A 308 -16.16 -25.56 1.26
C VAL A 308 -16.75 -24.42 0.42
N VAL A 309 -16.39 -23.19 0.77
CA VAL A 309 -16.83 -21.97 0.07
C VAL A 309 -15.61 -21.22 -0.45
N VAL A 310 -15.51 -21.03 -1.77
CA VAL A 310 -14.41 -20.27 -2.38
C VAL A 310 -14.86 -18.85 -2.68
N HIS A 311 -14.13 -17.86 -2.17
CA HIS A 311 -14.36 -16.44 -2.46
C HIS A 311 -13.39 -15.98 -3.55
N LEU A 312 -13.88 -15.82 -4.79
CA LEU A 312 -13.12 -15.38 -5.95
C LEU A 312 -13.25 -13.87 -6.13
N GLY A 313 -12.13 -13.18 -6.29
CA GLY A 313 -12.15 -11.76 -6.61
C GLY A 313 -10.76 -11.17 -6.69
N ASP A 314 -10.66 -9.88 -6.44
CA ASP A 314 -9.47 -9.09 -6.68
C ASP A 314 -8.78 -8.65 -5.37
N SER A 315 -8.21 -7.44 -5.33
CA SER A 315 -7.57 -6.85 -4.16
C SER A 315 -8.53 -6.66 -2.98
N MET A 316 -9.84 -6.52 -3.25
CA MET A 316 -10.88 -6.36 -2.24
C MET A 316 -11.12 -7.68 -1.50
N VAL A 317 -11.12 -8.81 -2.21
CA VAL A 317 -11.24 -10.14 -1.61
C VAL A 317 -9.94 -10.57 -0.95
N PHE A 318 -8.79 -10.26 -1.58
CA PHE A 318 -7.48 -10.52 -1.00
C PHE A 318 -7.32 -9.86 0.38
N GLY A 319 -7.94 -8.69 0.58
CA GLY A 319 -7.83 -7.88 1.79
C GLY A 319 -6.53 -7.07 1.80
N THR A 320 -6.27 -6.33 0.72
CA THR A 320 -5.11 -5.44 0.62
C THR A 320 -5.16 -4.41 1.74
N GLY A 321 -4.04 -4.24 2.46
CA GLY A 321 -3.97 -3.35 3.62
C GLY A 321 -4.52 -3.95 4.93
N VAL A 322 -5.06 -5.18 4.90
CA VAL A 322 -5.68 -5.83 6.06
C VAL A 322 -4.93 -7.10 6.47
N SER A 323 -4.73 -7.24 7.78
CA SER A 323 -4.08 -8.42 8.36
C SER A 323 -4.85 -9.70 8.02
N PRO A 324 -4.19 -10.84 7.75
CA PRO A 324 -4.87 -12.07 7.31
C PRO A 324 -6.04 -12.51 8.21
N GLY A 325 -5.93 -12.33 9.54
CA GLY A 325 -6.98 -12.71 10.49
C GLY A 325 -8.19 -11.76 10.53
N ALA A 326 -8.06 -10.55 10.00
CA ALA A 326 -9.12 -9.53 9.97
C ALA A 326 -9.84 -9.44 8.62
N ARG A 327 -9.46 -10.25 7.63
CA ARG A 327 -10.12 -10.31 6.32
C ARG A 327 -11.51 -10.92 6.47
N PHE A 328 -12.47 -10.39 5.72
CA PHE A 328 -13.86 -10.85 5.79
C PHE A 328 -14.00 -12.36 5.55
N THR A 329 -13.17 -12.96 4.70
CA THR A 329 -13.16 -14.42 4.43
C THR A 329 -12.72 -15.23 5.65
N GLN A 330 -11.68 -14.79 6.37
CA GLN A 330 -11.30 -15.38 7.65
C GLN A 330 -12.34 -15.15 8.74
N LEU A 331 -12.98 -13.98 8.77
CA LEU A 331 -14.06 -13.70 9.73
C LEU A 331 -15.30 -14.59 9.46
N LEU A 332 -15.63 -14.85 8.19
CA LEU A 332 -16.66 -15.83 7.81
C LEU A 332 -16.26 -17.25 8.21
N ASP A 333 -15.01 -17.66 7.98
CA ASP A 333 -14.50 -18.97 8.42
C ASP A 333 -14.63 -19.17 9.94
N GLN A 334 -14.44 -18.11 10.72
CA GLN A 334 -14.63 -18.14 12.17
C GLN A 334 -16.11 -18.20 12.58
N LYS A 335 -17.00 -17.53 11.83
CA LYS A 335 -18.45 -17.48 12.11
C LYS A 335 -19.20 -18.74 11.67
N SER A 336 -18.70 -19.45 10.66
CA SER A 336 -19.31 -20.66 10.09
C SER A 336 -18.57 -21.91 10.56
N PRO A 337 -18.98 -22.57 11.66
CA PRO A 337 -18.28 -23.76 12.17
C PRO A 337 -18.37 -24.97 11.23
N ASP A 338 -19.37 -24.99 10.36
CA ASP A 338 -19.67 -26.05 9.39
C ASP A 338 -19.12 -25.78 7.98
N ALA A 339 -18.64 -24.56 7.71
CA ALA A 339 -18.10 -24.16 6.42
C ALA A 339 -16.66 -23.65 6.50
N HIS A 340 -15.84 -24.09 5.55
CA HIS A 340 -14.49 -23.60 5.33
C HIS A 340 -14.49 -22.54 4.24
N HIS A 341 -14.14 -21.31 4.60
CA HIS A 341 -14.11 -20.19 3.66
C HIS A 341 -12.69 -19.95 3.14
N LEU A 342 -12.50 -20.20 1.84
CA LEU A 342 -11.22 -20.06 1.15
C LEU A 342 -11.14 -18.69 0.47
N ASN A 343 -10.10 -17.93 0.80
CA ASN A 343 -9.80 -16.68 0.12
C ASN A 343 -9.04 -16.96 -1.18
N ALA A 344 -9.69 -16.71 -2.32
CA ALA A 344 -9.11 -16.78 -3.66
C ALA A 344 -9.16 -15.40 -4.33
N GLY A 345 -8.95 -14.34 -3.54
CA GLY A 345 -8.77 -12.98 -4.00
C GLY A 345 -7.32 -12.71 -4.43
N PHE A 346 -7.12 -12.03 -5.56
CA PHE A 346 -5.78 -11.69 -6.05
C PHE A 346 -5.73 -10.23 -6.53
N PRO A 347 -4.85 -9.37 -6.02
CA PRO A 347 -4.86 -7.97 -6.43
C PRO A 347 -4.51 -7.77 -7.91
N GLY A 348 -5.21 -6.82 -8.55
CA GLY A 348 -4.99 -6.46 -9.96
C GLY A 348 -5.45 -7.52 -10.96
N THR A 349 -6.61 -8.14 -10.72
CA THR A 349 -7.17 -9.20 -11.56
C THR A 349 -8.64 -8.94 -11.84
N GLY A 350 -9.10 -9.28 -13.04
CA GLY A 350 -10.51 -9.25 -13.42
C GLY A 350 -11.12 -10.65 -13.64
N PRO A 351 -12.37 -10.72 -14.15
CA PRO A 351 -13.10 -11.98 -14.35
C PRO A 351 -12.43 -13.01 -15.25
N ASP A 352 -11.56 -12.63 -16.19
CA ASP A 352 -10.78 -13.56 -17.01
C ASP A 352 -9.78 -14.38 -16.17
N HIS A 353 -9.15 -13.73 -15.20
CA HIS A 353 -8.34 -14.39 -14.18
C HIS A 353 -9.19 -15.22 -13.23
N HIS A 354 -10.33 -14.69 -12.76
CA HIS A 354 -11.23 -15.45 -11.86
C HIS A 354 -11.72 -16.75 -12.49
N LEU A 355 -12.08 -16.73 -13.78
CA LEU A 355 -12.42 -17.92 -14.55
C LEU A 355 -11.25 -18.91 -14.62
N SER A 356 -10.03 -18.41 -14.83
CA SER A 356 -8.82 -19.23 -14.89
C SER A 356 -8.48 -19.87 -13.53
N VAL A 357 -8.64 -19.13 -12.43
CA VAL A 357 -8.52 -19.66 -11.06
C VAL A 357 -9.56 -20.75 -10.82
N LEU A 358 -10.83 -20.49 -11.16
CA LEU A 358 -11.91 -21.46 -10.95
C LEU A 358 -11.63 -22.77 -11.68
N ARG A 359 -11.20 -22.73 -12.96
CA ARG A 359 -10.77 -23.91 -13.72
C ARG A 359 -9.63 -24.68 -13.05
N ALA A 360 -8.64 -23.98 -12.52
CA ALA A 360 -7.50 -24.60 -11.86
C ALA A 360 -7.86 -25.20 -10.49
N TRP A 361 -8.80 -24.58 -9.76
CA TRP A 361 -9.08 -24.91 -8.37
C TRP A 361 -10.18 -25.96 -8.22
N LEU A 362 -11.20 -25.97 -9.09
CA LEU A 362 -12.33 -26.91 -9.01
C LEU A 362 -11.92 -28.38 -8.81
N PRO A 363 -10.95 -28.93 -9.56
CA PRO A 363 -10.57 -30.34 -9.40
C PRO A 363 -9.97 -30.67 -8.02
N SER A 364 -9.30 -29.70 -7.39
CA SER A 364 -8.54 -29.90 -6.16
C SER A 364 -9.33 -29.47 -4.91
N ALA A 365 -9.97 -28.31 -4.97
CA ALA A 365 -10.72 -27.73 -3.85
C ALA A 365 -12.12 -28.32 -3.72
N LYS A 366 -12.74 -28.78 -4.81
CA LYS A 366 -14.10 -29.34 -4.84
C LYS A 366 -15.10 -28.51 -4.00
N PRO A 367 -15.22 -27.21 -4.25
CA PRO A 367 -16.09 -26.34 -3.46
C PRO A 367 -17.56 -26.73 -3.60
N ASP A 368 -18.33 -26.57 -2.53
CA ASP A 368 -19.80 -26.66 -2.57
C ASP A 368 -20.41 -25.35 -3.08
N ALA A 369 -19.72 -24.23 -2.82
CA ALA A 369 -20.14 -22.92 -3.28
C ALA A 369 -18.95 -22.04 -3.71
N VAL A 370 -19.20 -21.16 -4.67
CA VAL A 370 -18.29 -20.10 -5.13
C VAL A 370 -19.01 -18.77 -4.98
N ILE A 371 -18.34 -17.83 -4.32
CA ILE A 371 -18.79 -16.44 -4.19
C ILE A 371 -17.88 -15.59 -5.08
N LEU A 372 -18.41 -15.08 -6.19
CA LEU A 372 -17.70 -14.23 -7.13
C LEU A 372 -17.90 -12.76 -6.77
N TYR A 373 -16.83 -12.03 -6.48
CA TYR A 373 -16.90 -10.62 -6.16
C TYR A 373 -16.62 -9.80 -7.41
N LEU A 374 -17.57 -8.94 -7.77
CA LEU A 374 -17.48 -8.01 -8.88
C LEU A 374 -17.16 -6.63 -8.31
N TYR A 375 -16.07 -6.01 -8.78
CA TYR A 375 -15.64 -4.70 -8.31
C TYR A 375 -15.56 -3.67 -9.44
N PRO A 376 -16.39 -2.61 -9.40
CA PRO A 376 -16.41 -1.58 -10.45
C PRO A 376 -15.12 -0.78 -10.60
N GLY A 377 -14.23 -0.80 -9.60
CA GLY A 377 -13.02 0.03 -9.58
C GLY A 377 -11.96 -0.39 -10.60
N ASN A 378 -11.84 -1.69 -10.88
CA ASN A 378 -10.77 -2.22 -11.74
C ASN A 378 -11.14 -3.47 -12.55
N ASP A 379 -12.22 -4.21 -12.27
CA ASP A 379 -12.48 -5.49 -12.97
C ASP A 379 -12.46 -5.35 -14.50
N LEU A 380 -13.14 -4.32 -15.02
CA LEU A 380 -13.14 -4.04 -16.47
C LEU A 380 -11.75 -3.62 -16.97
N LEU A 381 -11.01 -2.84 -16.17
CA LEU A 381 -9.67 -2.38 -16.51
C LEU A 381 -8.63 -3.50 -16.49
N ASP A 382 -8.92 -4.56 -15.74
CA ASP A 382 -8.09 -5.73 -15.56
C ASP A 382 -8.41 -6.86 -16.55
N MET A 383 -9.48 -6.73 -17.34
CA MET A 383 -9.80 -7.67 -18.43
C MET A 383 -8.67 -7.73 -19.47
N ASP A 384 -8.29 -8.96 -19.85
CA ASP A 384 -7.33 -9.25 -20.91
C ASP A 384 -5.94 -8.63 -20.73
N ARG A 385 -5.60 -8.27 -19.49
CA ARG A 385 -4.27 -7.75 -19.16
C ARG A 385 -3.17 -8.76 -19.48
N ALA A 386 -1.99 -8.23 -19.74
CA ALA A 386 -0.80 -9.04 -20.00
C ALA A 386 -0.26 -9.66 -18.69
N TYR A 387 -0.28 -10.98 -18.60
CA TYR A 387 0.29 -11.73 -17.48
C TYR A 387 1.68 -12.25 -17.80
N ALA A 388 2.65 -11.99 -16.92
CA ALA A 388 4.03 -12.42 -17.12
C ALA A 388 4.13 -13.95 -17.24
N CYS A 389 3.32 -14.71 -16.51
CA CYS A 389 3.27 -16.18 -16.59
C CYS A 389 2.59 -16.74 -17.84
N CYS A 390 2.12 -15.88 -18.74
CA CYS A 390 1.46 -16.26 -19.97
C CYS A 390 2.11 -15.55 -21.17
N ASP A 391 3.43 -15.57 -21.24
CA ASP A 391 4.21 -14.93 -22.32
C ASP A 391 3.83 -13.46 -22.53
N HIS A 392 3.56 -12.74 -21.42
CA HIS A 392 3.14 -11.34 -21.41
C HIS A 392 1.93 -11.04 -22.31
N GLY A 393 0.91 -11.90 -22.27
CA GLY A 393 -0.37 -11.63 -22.93
C GLY A 393 -1.57 -12.08 -22.08
N PRO A 394 -2.79 -12.06 -22.65
CA PRO A 394 -4.01 -12.41 -21.91
C PRO A 394 -4.02 -13.88 -21.48
N LEU A 395 -4.74 -14.19 -20.41
CA LEU A 395 -4.88 -15.57 -19.93
C LEU A 395 -5.78 -16.42 -20.83
N LEU A 396 -6.75 -15.78 -21.47
CA LEU A 396 -7.79 -16.41 -22.25
C LEU A 396 -7.70 -16.06 -23.74
N GLY A 397 -7.89 -17.05 -24.60
CA GLY A 397 -8.02 -16.86 -26.05
C GLY A 397 -9.37 -16.23 -26.42
N ALA A 398 -9.61 -16.02 -27.73
CA ALA A 398 -10.78 -15.30 -28.23
C ALA A 398 -12.13 -15.92 -27.81
N LYS A 399 -12.17 -17.25 -27.62
CA LYS A 399 -13.37 -17.99 -27.20
C LYS A 399 -13.33 -18.35 -25.71
N LEU A 400 -12.54 -17.61 -24.93
CA LEU A 400 -12.34 -17.80 -23.50
C LEU A 400 -11.70 -19.15 -23.14
N GLU A 401 -11.04 -19.81 -24.08
CA GLU A 401 -10.21 -20.98 -23.83
C GLU A 401 -8.92 -20.58 -23.10
N THR A 402 -8.43 -21.42 -22.17
CA THR A 402 -7.18 -21.16 -21.47
C THR A 402 -6.01 -21.18 -22.45
N ARG A 403 -5.29 -20.05 -22.59
CA ARG A 403 -4.15 -19.92 -23.51
C ARG A 403 -2.88 -20.56 -22.96
N CYS A 404 -2.66 -20.44 -21.65
CA CYS A 404 -1.47 -20.91 -20.97
C CYS A 404 -1.82 -22.00 -19.98
N GLN A 405 -1.68 -23.27 -20.40
CA GLN A 405 -1.90 -24.42 -19.52
C GLN A 405 -0.75 -24.62 -18.52
N ASP A 406 0.47 -24.25 -18.94
CA ASP A 406 1.68 -24.26 -18.12
C ASP A 406 2.26 -22.84 -18.04
N PRO A 407 2.91 -22.46 -16.92
CA PRO A 407 3.45 -21.11 -16.75
C PRO A 407 4.62 -20.88 -17.70
N ARG A 408 4.55 -19.79 -18.48
CA ARG A 408 5.62 -19.29 -19.35
C ARG A 408 5.96 -17.85 -18.97
N TRP A 409 6.99 -17.71 -18.14
CA TRP A 409 7.40 -16.41 -17.60
C TRP A 409 8.14 -15.57 -18.65
N SER A 410 7.59 -14.39 -18.95
CA SER A 410 8.13 -13.40 -19.87
C SER A 410 7.98 -12.00 -19.29
N PHE A 411 9.08 -11.24 -19.31
CA PHE A 411 9.17 -9.89 -18.78
C PHE A 411 9.79 -8.98 -19.85
N PRO A 412 9.03 -8.61 -20.90
CA PRO A 412 9.58 -7.75 -21.93
C PRO A 412 10.01 -6.41 -21.33
N MET A 413 11.07 -5.82 -21.89
CA MET A 413 11.64 -4.56 -21.37
C MET A 413 10.59 -3.44 -21.26
N GLY A 414 9.63 -3.37 -22.19
CA GLY A 414 8.53 -2.42 -22.11
C GLY A 414 7.70 -2.57 -20.84
N ALA A 415 7.36 -3.79 -20.45
CA ALA A 415 6.63 -4.08 -19.22
C ALA A 415 7.47 -3.79 -17.97
N LEU A 416 8.75 -4.16 -17.98
CA LEU A 416 9.67 -3.83 -16.89
C LEU A 416 9.74 -2.31 -16.67
N LEU A 417 9.79 -1.52 -17.74
CA LEU A 417 9.77 -0.06 -17.67
C LEU A 417 8.42 0.51 -17.25
N ALA A 418 7.31 -0.03 -17.77
CA ALA A 418 5.96 0.43 -17.45
C ALA A 418 5.62 0.24 -15.97
N ARG A 419 5.98 -0.92 -15.43
CA ARG A 419 5.66 -1.39 -14.07
C ARG A 419 6.68 -0.96 -13.03
N SER A 420 7.88 -0.57 -13.47
CA SER A 420 8.88 -0.05 -12.54
C SER A 420 8.45 1.31 -12.00
N PRO A 421 8.49 1.52 -10.68
CA PRO A 421 8.16 2.80 -10.09
C PRO A 421 9.21 3.85 -10.46
N ALA A 422 8.84 5.12 -10.27
CA ALA A 422 9.75 6.25 -10.41
C ALA A 422 11.10 6.01 -9.71
N PRO A 423 12.20 6.57 -10.23
CA PRO A 423 13.51 6.45 -9.58
C PRO A 423 13.44 6.77 -8.08
N TYR A 424 14.10 5.97 -7.26
CA TYR A 424 14.18 6.11 -5.80
C TYR A 424 14.47 7.56 -5.35
N PRO A 425 15.45 8.29 -5.91
CA PRO A 425 15.68 9.68 -5.49
C PRO A 425 14.47 10.58 -5.71
N LEU A 426 13.72 10.35 -6.79
CA LEU A 426 12.50 11.11 -7.10
C LEU A 426 11.39 10.78 -6.09
N ARG A 427 11.20 9.49 -5.77
CA ARG A 427 10.21 9.05 -4.77
C ARG A 427 10.54 9.54 -3.37
N ALA A 428 11.80 9.42 -2.94
CA ALA A 428 12.25 9.91 -1.64
C ALA A 428 12.09 11.44 -1.53
N ALA A 429 12.32 12.18 -2.61
CA ALA A 429 12.13 13.62 -2.63
C ALA A 429 10.65 14.05 -2.69
N SER A 430 9.75 13.21 -3.21
CA SER A 430 8.34 13.55 -3.43
C SER A 430 7.54 13.85 -2.16
N SER A 431 8.00 13.36 -1.01
CA SER A 431 7.42 13.69 0.29
C SER A 431 7.81 15.07 0.82
N HIS A 432 8.83 15.69 0.23
CA HIS A 432 9.42 16.95 0.74
C HIS A 432 9.33 18.10 -0.27
N LEU A 433 9.25 17.80 -1.57
CA LEU A 433 9.27 18.79 -2.65
C LEU A 433 8.05 18.64 -3.57
N HIS A 434 7.34 19.73 -3.82
CA HIS A 434 6.19 19.74 -4.73
C HIS A 434 6.63 19.44 -6.17
N LEU A 435 7.80 19.93 -6.59
CA LEU A 435 8.40 19.63 -7.88
C LEU A 435 8.61 18.11 -8.04
N ALA A 436 9.17 17.46 -7.02
CA ALA A 436 9.41 16.02 -7.06
C ALA A 436 8.10 15.22 -7.11
N ALA A 437 7.08 15.64 -6.35
CA ALA A 437 5.76 15.01 -6.39
C ALA A 437 5.08 15.13 -7.77
N HIS A 438 5.08 16.32 -8.37
CA HIS A 438 4.56 16.53 -9.74
C HIS A 438 5.34 15.75 -10.80
N LEU A 439 6.67 15.71 -10.68
CA LEU A 439 7.52 14.91 -11.56
C LEU A 439 7.25 13.41 -11.40
N SER A 440 7.08 12.93 -10.17
CA SER A 440 6.72 11.54 -9.89
C SER A 440 5.36 11.18 -10.50
N ALA A 441 4.35 12.04 -10.33
CA ALA A 441 3.03 11.83 -10.94
C ALA A 441 3.08 11.86 -12.48
N THR A 442 3.86 12.78 -13.05
CA THR A 442 4.07 12.87 -14.50
C THR A 442 4.79 11.63 -15.02
N PHE A 443 5.81 11.17 -14.30
CA PHE A 443 6.52 9.96 -14.60
C PHE A 443 5.59 8.75 -14.62
N SER A 444 4.76 8.55 -13.59
CA SER A 444 3.79 7.45 -13.55
C SER A 444 2.81 7.48 -14.73
N ARG A 445 2.38 8.67 -15.17
CA ARG A 445 1.55 8.82 -16.38
C ARG A 445 2.29 8.41 -17.66
N LEU A 446 3.56 8.79 -17.77
CA LEU A 446 4.40 8.44 -18.93
C LEU A 446 4.70 6.94 -18.97
N THR A 447 4.97 6.30 -17.83
CA THR A 447 5.23 4.85 -17.79
C THR A 447 3.95 4.05 -17.97
N ALA A 448 2.79 4.54 -17.51
CA ALA A 448 1.50 3.92 -17.80
C ALA A 448 1.21 3.87 -19.32
N ALA A 449 1.71 4.83 -20.10
CA ALA A 449 1.57 4.79 -21.57
C ALA A 449 2.38 3.66 -22.24
N LEU A 450 3.37 3.08 -21.54
CA LEU A 450 4.16 1.95 -22.04
C LEU A 450 3.42 0.61 -21.91
N GLU A 451 2.41 0.55 -21.06
CA GLU A 451 1.49 -0.59 -20.93
C GLU A 451 0.06 -0.06 -20.97
N PRO A 452 -0.47 0.21 -22.18
CA PRO A 452 -1.81 0.74 -22.33
C PRO A 452 -2.80 -0.15 -21.60
N SER A 453 -3.52 0.45 -20.66
CA SER A 453 -4.66 -0.18 -20.03
C SER A 453 -5.93 0.42 -20.59
N LEU A 454 -7.06 -0.25 -20.37
CA LEU A 454 -8.39 0.28 -20.70
C LEU A 454 -8.75 1.56 -19.91
N GLY A 455 -7.88 2.01 -18.99
CA GLY A 455 -8.10 3.17 -18.11
C GLY A 455 -8.26 4.46 -18.90
N ASP A 456 -9.52 4.94 -18.93
CA ASP A 456 -10.09 6.12 -19.64
C ASP A 456 -10.83 5.82 -20.96
N ALA A 457 -10.87 4.56 -21.39
CA ALA A 457 -11.50 4.15 -22.65
C ALA A 457 -13.04 4.09 -22.58
N ALA A 458 -13.68 4.66 -21.56
CA ALA A 458 -15.13 4.61 -21.39
C ALA A 458 -15.87 5.15 -22.64
N GLY A 459 -16.62 4.27 -23.33
CA GLY A 459 -17.33 4.61 -24.57
C GLY A 459 -16.52 4.46 -25.86
N THR A 460 -15.31 3.88 -25.80
CA THR A 460 -14.53 3.48 -26.99
C THR A 460 -14.91 2.07 -27.47
N GLU A 461 -14.49 1.71 -28.69
CA GLU A 461 -14.67 0.35 -29.23
C GLU A 461 -13.92 -0.69 -28.39
N GLU A 462 -12.75 -0.34 -27.86
CA GLU A 462 -11.96 -1.18 -26.98
C GLU A 462 -12.68 -1.47 -25.65
N ALA A 463 -13.37 -0.48 -25.09
CA ALA A 463 -14.16 -0.70 -23.87
C ALA A 463 -15.39 -1.57 -24.12
N GLU A 464 -16.07 -1.43 -25.27
CA GLU A 464 -17.18 -2.32 -25.62
C GLU A 464 -16.70 -3.76 -25.85
N ALA A 465 -15.56 -3.95 -26.52
CA ALA A 465 -14.93 -5.26 -26.64
C ALA A 465 -14.59 -5.85 -25.26
N ALA A 466 -14.08 -5.04 -24.32
CA ALA A 466 -13.83 -5.47 -22.95
C ALA A 466 -15.12 -5.88 -22.21
N TRP A 467 -16.24 -5.20 -22.46
CA TRP A 467 -17.54 -5.60 -21.91
C TRP A 467 -18.05 -6.91 -22.50
N ASP A 468 -17.91 -7.14 -23.80
CA ASP A 468 -18.27 -8.42 -24.42
C ASP A 468 -17.46 -9.57 -23.81
N ARG A 469 -16.15 -9.32 -23.58
CA ARG A 469 -15.25 -10.27 -22.91
C ARG A 469 -15.66 -10.49 -21.46
N TYR A 470 -16.00 -9.43 -20.73
CA TYR A 470 -16.50 -9.48 -19.35
C TYR A 470 -17.78 -10.32 -19.25
N THR A 471 -18.78 -10.05 -20.11
CA THR A 471 -20.03 -10.82 -20.18
C THR A 471 -19.75 -12.28 -20.47
N GLY A 472 -18.92 -12.57 -21.47
CA GLY A 472 -18.56 -13.95 -21.79
C GLY A 472 -17.85 -14.66 -20.65
N ALA A 473 -16.95 -13.98 -19.91
CA ALA A 473 -16.26 -14.54 -18.77
C ALA A 473 -17.24 -14.89 -17.63
N LEU A 474 -18.21 -14.02 -17.32
CA LEU A 474 -19.25 -14.31 -16.34
C LEU A 474 -20.14 -15.50 -16.72
N GLY A 475 -20.55 -15.57 -17.99
CA GLY A 475 -21.30 -16.72 -18.52
C GLY A 475 -20.50 -18.02 -18.41
N ALA A 476 -19.21 -17.98 -18.75
CA ALA A 476 -18.32 -19.14 -18.63
C ALA A 476 -18.07 -19.56 -17.17
N ILE A 477 -17.99 -18.62 -16.22
CA ILE A 477 -17.90 -18.93 -14.79
C ILE A 477 -19.18 -19.63 -14.31
N ARG A 478 -20.36 -19.14 -14.71
CA ARG A 478 -21.65 -19.79 -14.42
C ARG A 478 -21.69 -21.22 -14.95
N ASP A 479 -21.38 -21.39 -16.23
CA ASP A 479 -21.49 -22.69 -16.90
C ASP A 479 -20.54 -23.71 -16.27
N LEU A 480 -19.31 -23.27 -15.94
CA LEU A 480 -18.33 -24.11 -15.27
C LEU A 480 -18.76 -24.48 -13.83
N ALA A 481 -19.34 -23.56 -13.07
CA ALA A 481 -19.88 -23.87 -11.75
C ALA A 481 -21.05 -24.88 -11.85
N ALA A 482 -21.95 -24.70 -12.81
CA ALA A 482 -23.08 -25.60 -13.05
C ALA A 482 -22.63 -27.00 -13.49
N GLU A 483 -21.64 -27.11 -14.37
CA GLU A 483 -21.04 -28.39 -14.80
C GLU A 483 -20.53 -29.19 -13.60
N HIS A 484 -19.96 -28.52 -12.61
CA HIS A 484 -19.44 -29.13 -11.39
C HIS A 484 -20.44 -29.15 -10.22
N GLN A 485 -21.71 -28.80 -10.45
CA GLN A 485 -22.76 -28.79 -9.43
C GLN A 485 -22.43 -27.90 -8.22
N VAL A 486 -21.68 -26.81 -8.47
CA VAL A 486 -21.28 -25.83 -7.46
C VAL A 486 -22.27 -24.68 -7.44
N THR A 487 -22.70 -24.26 -6.26
CA THR A 487 -23.56 -23.07 -6.12
C THR A 487 -22.74 -21.81 -6.42
N LEU A 488 -23.22 -20.96 -7.33
CA LEU A 488 -22.54 -19.70 -7.67
C LEU A 488 -23.40 -18.50 -7.26
N THR A 489 -22.81 -17.62 -6.45
CA THR A 489 -23.38 -16.32 -6.07
C THR A 489 -22.41 -15.21 -6.42
N ALA A 490 -22.86 -14.18 -7.11
CA ALA A 490 -22.08 -12.97 -7.34
C ALA A 490 -22.37 -11.92 -6.26
N VAL A 491 -21.36 -11.16 -5.86
CA VAL A 491 -21.47 -10.02 -4.93
C VAL A 491 -20.93 -8.79 -5.63
N LEU A 492 -21.77 -7.79 -5.85
CA LEU A 492 -21.32 -6.50 -6.39
C LEU A 492 -20.86 -5.59 -5.25
N LEU A 493 -19.57 -5.28 -5.22
CA LEU A 493 -18.97 -4.43 -4.21
C LEU A 493 -19.17 -2.94 -4.52
N PRO A 494 -19.34 -2.08 -3.49
CA PRO A 494 -19.36 -0.64 -3.68
C PRO A 494 -17.94 -0.09 -3.89
N THR A 495 -17.84 1.02 -4.61
CA THR A 495 -16.65 1.88 -4.62
C THR A 495 -16.83 3.02 -3.62
N ARG A 496 -15.78 3.42 -2.91
CA ARG A 496 -15.75 4.56 -1.98
C ARG A 496 -16.29 5.83 -2.62
N VAL A 497 -15.92 6.15 -3.86
CA VAL A 497 -16.40 7.36 -4.56
C VAL A 497 -17.93 7.44 -4.67
N VAL A 498 -18.64 6.32 -4.72
CA VAL A 498 -20.11 6.27 -4.79
C VAL A 498 -20.76 6.53 -3.43
N LEU A 499 -19.97 6.48 -2.37
CA LEU A 499 -20.40 6.66 -0.98
C LEU A 499 -20.08 8.06 -0.45
N GLU A 500 -19.35 8.89 -1.19
CA GLU A 500 -19.02 10.22 -0.70
C GLU A 500 -20.27 11.12 -0.69
N PRO A 501 -20.58 11.80 0.43
CA PRO A 501 -21.75 12.69 0.51
C PRO A 501 -21.71 13.77 -0.58
N GLY A 502 -22.79 13.87 -1.34
CA GLY A 502 -22.90 14.84 -2.43
C GLY A 502 -22.12 14.47 -3.70
N ALA A 503 -21.59 13.25 -3.80
CA ALA A 503 -21.03 12.76 -5.05
C ALA A 503 -22.09 12.80 -6.16
N ALA A 504 -21.78 13.49 -7.26
CA ALA A 504 -22.53 13.36 -8.49
C ALA A 504 -22.45 11.90 -8.99
N PRO A 505 -23.42 11.41 -9.79
CA PRO A 505 -23.34 10.08 -10.39
C PRO A 505 -21.96 9.87 -11.02
N SER A 506 -21.16 9.01 -10.41
CA SER A 506 -19.77 8.83 -10.80
C SER A 506 -19.69 7.84 -11.95
N HIS A 507 -18.60 7.91 -12.72
CA HIS A 507 -18.31 6.89 -13.73
C HIS A 507 -18.35 5.47 -13.12
N ALA A 508 -17.81 5.31 -11.91
CA ALA A 508 -17.79 4.05 -11.18
C ALA A 508 -19.21 3.52 -10.86
N GLN A 509 -20.17 4.42 -10.58
CA GLN A 509 -21.57 4.04 -10.40
C GLN A 509 -22.15 3.45 -11.69
N GLY A 510 -21.92 4.11 -12.83
CA GLY A 510 -22.39 3.63 -14.13
C GLY A 510 -21.78 2.29 -14.53
N VAL A 511 -20.49 2.08 -14.22
CA VAL A 511 -19.82 0.78 -14.40
C VAL A 511 -20.48 -0.29 -13.52
N GLY A 512 -20.71 -0.02 -12.23
CA GLY A 512 -21.38 -0.95 -11.31
C GLY A 512 -22.80 -1.30 -11.73
N ASP A 513 -23.58 -0.32 -12.22
CA ASP A 513 -24.93 -0.56 -12.74
C ASP A 513 -24.91 -1.47 -13.99
N ARG A 514 -23.93 -1.27 -14.88
CA ARG A 514 -23.74 -2.14 -16.05
C ARG A 514 -23.30 -3.54 -15.64
N MET A 515 -22.39 -3.69 -14.68
CA MET A 515 -21.99 -4.99 -14.13
C MET A 515 -23.18 -5.74 -13.53
N LEU A 516 -24.01 -5.07 -12.73
CA LEU A 516 -25.23 -5.66 -12.16
C LEU A 516 -26.16 -6.18 -13.26
N LYS A 517 -26.41 -5.35 -14.28
CA LYS A 517 -27.28 -5.70 -15.40
C LYS A 517 -26.74 -6.91 -16.16
N ILE A 518 -25.44 -6.95 -16.45
CA ILE A 518 -24.80 -8.08 -17.13
C ILE A 518 -24.90 -9.35 -16.29
N ALA A 519 -24.58 -9.27 -14.99
CA ALA A 519 -24.67 -10.42 -14.10
C ALA A 519 -26.10 -10.99 -14.05
N GLN A 520 -27.12 -10.12 -14.02
CA GLN A 520 -28.53 -10.52 -14.11
C GLN A 520 -28.89 -11.12 -15.47
N GLN A 521 -28.39 -10.56 -16.58
CA GLN A 521 -28.59 -11.10 -17.94
C GLN A 521 -27.99 -12.50 -18.07
N GLU A 522 -26.82 -12.72 -17.47
CA GLU A 522 -26.18 -14.04 -17.35
C GLU A 522 -26.85 -14.93 -16.31
N SER A 523 -28.00 -14.54 -15.75
CA SER A 523 -28.77 -15.33 -14.79
C SER A 523 -27.97 -15.74 -13.53
N LEU A 524 -27.01 -14.92 -13.12
CA LEU A 524 -26.32 -15.09 -11.85
C LEU A 524 -27.23 -14.69 -10.69
N GLN A 525 -27.14 -15.41 -9.57
CA GLN A 525 -27.67 -14.91 -8.31
C GLN A 525 -26.75 -13.79 -7.83
N VAL A 526 -27.26 -12.55 -7.75
CA VAL A 526 -26.45 -11.38 -7.39
C VAL A 526 -26.90 -10.80 -6.05
N LEU A 527 -25.95 -10.59 -5.15
CA LEU A 527 -26.10 -9.78 -3.95
C LEU A 527 -25.47 -8.40 -4.21
N ASP A 528 -26.30 -7.37 -4.30
CA ASP A 528 -25.82 -5.99 -4.41
C ASP A 528 -25.48 -5.45 -3.02
N ALA A 529 -24.20 -5.20 -2.74
CA ALA A 529 -23.74 -4.70 -1.44
C ALA A 529 -23.86 -3.19 -1.31
N ARG A 530 -24.20 -2.44 -2.38
CA ARG A 530 -24.28 -0.97 -2.33
C ARG A 530 -25.35 -0.49 -1.33
N PRO A 531 -26.59 -1.04 -1.29
CA PRO A 531 -27.60 -0.62 -0.32
C PRO A 531 -27.21 -0.86 1.15
N TRP A 532 -26.31 -1.79 1.43
CA TRP A 532 -25.84 -2.06 2.79
C TRP A 532 -24.96 -0.94 3.33
N ILE A 533 -24.13 -0.36 2.49
CA ILE A 533 -23.16 0.67 2.91
C ILE A 533 -23.72 2.10 2.76
N THR A 534 -24.75 2.31 1.94
CA THR A 534 -25.37 3.63 1.70
C THR A 534 -25.85 4.34 2.99
N PRO A 535 -26.50 3.67 3.96
CA PRO A 535 -26.88 4.34 5.22
C PRO A 535 -25.66 4.82 6.02
N LEU A 536 -24.59 4.02 6.06
CA LEU A 536 -23.33 4.37 6.75
C LEU A 536 -22.64 5.58 6.09
N ALA A 537 -22.82 5.73 4.78
CA ALA A 537 -22.36 6.86 4.00
C ALA A 537 -23.11 8.16 4.33
N GLN A 538 -24.43 8.10 4.46
CA GLN A 538 -25.29 9.26 4.73
C GLN A 538 -25.03 9.90 6.10
N ASP A 539 -24.65 9.09 7.10
CA ASP A 539 -24.32 9.59 8.44
C ASP A 539 -22.91 10.21 8.53
N GLY A 540 -22.17 10.29 7.41
CA GLY A 540 -20.80 10.80 7.35
C GLY A 540 -19.78 9.91 8.07
N THR A 541 -20.17 8.71 8.49
CA THR A 541 -19.32 7.82 9.28
C THR A 541 -18.53 6.84 8.42
N TYR A 542 -18.86 6.60 7.14
CA TYR A 542 -18.24 5.56 6.30
C TYR A 542 -16.71 5.60 6.14
N ALA A 543 -16.03 6.72 6.40
CA ALA A 543 -14.59 6.84 6.18
C ALA A 543 -13.78 5.76 6.93
N HIS A 544 -14.23 5.33 8.12
CA HIS A 544 -13.56 4.28 8.89
C HIS A 544 -13.69 2.89 8.27
N LEU A 545 -14.57 2.69 7.28
CA LEU A 545 -14.73 1.42 6.55
C LEU A 545 -13.69 1.23 5.46
N PHE A 546 -12.95 2.29 5.12
CA PHE A 546 -11.92 2.28 4.09
C PHE A 546 -10.53 2.52 4.70
N GLY A 547 -9.49 2.13 3.97
CA GLY A 547 -8.10 2.34 4.36
C GLY A 547 -7.80 3.82 4.66
N ASP A 548 -6.97 4.05 5.67
CA ASP A 548 -6.52 5.38 6.11
C ASP A 548 -5.22 5.83 5.41
N GLY A 549 -4.60 4.94 4.63
CA GLY A 549 -3.31 5.18 3.99
C GLY A 549 -3.30 6.33 2.99
N VAL A 550 -4.43 6.59 2.33
CA VAL A 550 -4.63 7.70 1.38
C VAL A 550 -6.10 8.13 1.39
N THR A 551 -6.41 9.41 1.17
CA THR A 551 -7.79 9.92 1.09
C THR A 551 -8.65 9.28 -0.01
N TRP A 552 -8.02 8.53 -0.91
CA TRP A 552 -8.64 7.87 -2.07
C TRP A 552 -8.49 6.35 -2.03
N ASP A 553 -8.08 5.80 -0.88
CA ASP A 553 -7.98 4.35 -0.76
C ASP A 553 -9.39 3.75 -0.82
N GLU A 554 -9.63 2.97 -1.87
CA GLU A 554 -10.87 2.27 -2.16
C GLU A 554 -10.96 0.93 -1.41
N HIS A 555 -9.85 0.45 -0.85
CA HIS A 555 -9.83 -0.82 -0.10
C HIS A 555 -10.52 -0.67 1.24
N LEU A 556 -11.19 -1.76 1.67
CA LEU A 556 -11.83 -1.82 2.96
C LEU A 556 -10.77 -1.87 4.08
N SER A 557 -11.02 -1.13 5.16
CA SER A 557 -10.28 -1.27 6.41
C SER A 557 -10.66 -2.57 7.12
N GLU A 558 -10.02 -2.88 8.26
CA GLU A 558 -10.47 -3.99 9.12
C GLU A 558 -11.94 -3.85 9.56
N ALA A 559 -12.41 -2.61 9.80
CA ALA A 559 -13.81 -2.36 10.13
C ALA A 559 -14.73 -2.61 8.93
N GLY A 560 -14.30 -2.21 7.72
CA GLY A 560 -15.01 -2.50 6.47
C GLY A 560 -15.13 -3.99 6.21
N HIS A 561 -14.03 -4.73 6.35
CA HIS A 561 -14.03 -6.20 6.22
C HIS A 561 -14.93 -6.88 7.27
N ARG A 562 -14.93 -6.41 8.52
CA ARG A 562 -15.82 -6.95 9.56
C ARG A 562 -17.29 -6.72 9.24
N SER A 563 -17.63 -5.49 8.84
CA SER A 563 -19.00 -5.13 8.50
C SER A 563 -19.48 -5.90 7.26
N LEU A 564 -18.61 -6.10 6.26
CA LEU A 564 -18.92 -6.94 5.09
C LEU A 564 -19.11 -8.42 5.47
N ALA A 565 -18.27 -8.95 6.36
CA ALA A 565 -18.42 -10.33 6.84
C ALA A 565 -19.77 -10.55 7.55
N ASP A 566 -20.19 -9.59 8.41
CA ASP A 566 -21.48 -9.66 9.09
C ASP A 566 -22.64 -9.62 8.08
N TRP A 567 -22.58 -8.73 7.10
CA TRP A 567 -23.60 -8.65 6.05
C TRP A 567 -23.71 -9.92 5.19
N LEU A 568 -22.56 -10.51 4.83
CA LEU A 568 -22.49 -11.75 4.06
C LEU A 568 -22.99 -12.96 4.85
N PHE A 569 -22.66 -13.06 6.14
CA PHE A 569 -23.05 -14.19 7.00
C PHE A 569 -24.56 -14.38 7.10
N GLU A 570 -25.33 -13.29 7.01
CA GLU A 570 -26.80 -13.35 7.01
C GLU A 570 -27.41 -13.81 5.68
N ARG A 571 -26.62 -13.84 4.60
CA ARG A 571 -27.10 -13.96 3.21
C ARG A 571 -26.54 -15.16 2.45
N LEU A 572 -25.53 -15.82 3.00
CA LEU A 572 -24.88 -17.03 2.46
C LEU A 572 -25.21 -18.25 3.32
#